data_AF-A0A150RY09-F1
#
_entry.id   AF-A0A150RY09-F1
#
_cell.length_a   1.000
_cell.length_b   1.000
_cell.length_c   1.000
_cell.angle_alpha   90.00
_cell.angle_beta   90.00
_cell.angle_gamma   90.00
#
_symmetry.space_group_name_H-M   'P 1'
#
loop_
_entity.id
_entity.type
_entity.pdbx_description
1 polymer ?
#
loop_
_entity_poly.entity_id
_entity_poly.type
_entity_poly.pdbx_seq_one_letter_code
_entity_poly.pdbx_strand_id
1 'polypeptide(L)'
;MRQPFLGSALFGLLLTACGGSVDTPPGSGGAGGAGGATSSTSDGAGGATSSTSGGGGEAPVACGARSGGTCSAEEFCDFPDDSCGTFDTIGECSARPEVCPTDCPGVCGCDGQLYCNACAAQGAGVDVSESTSCMKPVAVDYAASYWPGGLDHIIVYKADPEANRCVMLFADAPVEGAREGFNVALPTPWGVSRVERTDRAADCTPGTLSPTGKTVNATGATGVLTWEIETAATLPCSLGLNVTVTFPDEPATVVLRATDVEVEGGCR
;
A
#
# COMPACT_ATOMS: atom_id res chain seq x y z
N MET A 1 48.57 31.34 -24.77
CA MET A 1 48.95 32.20 -23.62
C MET A 1 47.94 31.92 -22.51
N ARG A 2 48.34 31.09 -21.53
CA ARG A 2 48.64 31.48 -20.13
C ARG A 2 47.39 31.89 -19.31
N GLN A 3 46.90 30.95 -18.49
CA GLN A 3 46.33 31.21 -17.16
C GLN A 3 47.39 31.93 -16.28
N PRO A 4 47.05 32.72 -15.22
CA PRO A 4 46.50 32.19 -13.96
C PRO A 4 45.63 33.18 -13.12
N PHE A 5 45.16 32.73 -11.95
CA PHE A 5 44.93 33.43 -10.65
C PHE A 5 43.73 32.75 -9.94
N LEU A 6 43.95 31.78 -9.05
CA LEU A 6 44.24 31.89 -7.60
C LEU A 6 43.28 32.80 -6.82
N GLY A 7 42.57 32.23 -5.84
CA GLY A 7 41.80 32.96 -4.84
C GLY A 7 40.99 32.07 -3.90
N SER A 8 41.65 31.31 -3.04
CA SER A 8 41.04 30.70 -1.84
C SER A 8 40.55 31.80 -0.90
N ALA A 9 39.31 31.70 -0.43
CA ALA A 9 38.83 32.45 0.73
C ALA A 9 38.21 31.48 1.74
N LEU A 10 38.88 31.45 2.88
CA LEU A 10 38.54 30.84 4.16
C LEU A 10 37.22 31.44 4.70
N PHE A 11 36.28 30.62 5.13
CA PHE A 11 35.28 31.04 6.14
C PHE A 11 35.04 29.90 7.11
N GLY A 12 35.72 29.96 8.24
CA GLY A 12 35.39 29.16 9.41
C GLY A 12 34.23 29.82 10.15
N LEU A 13 33.25 29.02 10.56
CA LEU A 13 32.32 29.39 11.61
C LEU A 13 32.17 28.19 12.56
N LEU A 14 32.76 28.34 13.75
CA LEU A 14 32.41 27.60 14.96
C LEU A 14 30.99 28.01 15.38
N LEU A 15 30.18 27.07 15.87
CA LEU A 15 29.25 27.22 17.01
C LEU A 15 28.72 25.81 17.37
N THR A 16 29.25 25.17 18.42
CA THR A 16 28.70 25.11 19.79
C THR A 16 27.79 23.90 20.00
N ALA A 17 28.29 22.95 20.79
CA ALA A 17 27.58 21.79 21.30
C ALA A 17 26.62 22.18 22.43
N CYS A 18 25.45 21.55 22.47
CA CYS A 18 24.68 21.34 23.70
C CYS A 18 24.14 19.90 23.67
N GLY A 19 24.73 19.03 24.51
CA GLY A 19 24.17 17.74 24.86
C GLY A 19 23.12 17.91 25.94
N GLY A 20 21.95 17.29 25.75
CA GLY A 20 20.91 17.18 26.75
C GLY A 20 20.82 15.73 27.23
N SER A 21 21.27 15.46 28.45
CA SER A 21 20.96 14.24 29.18
C SER A 21 19.57 14.41 29.82
N VAL A 22 18.69 13.43 29.65
CA VAL A 22 17.39 13.40 30.32
C VAL A 22 17.52 12.65 31.65
N ASP A 23 17.34 13.39 32.75
CA ASP A 23 17.24 12.85 34.11
C ASP A 23 15.90 12.12 34.29
N THR A 24 15.96 10.87 34.75
CA THR A 24 14.79 10.08 35.18
C THR A 24 14.59 10.28 36.68
N PRO A 25 13.41 10.71 37.17
CA PRO A 25 13.18 10.86 38.60
C PRO A 25 12.91 9.50 39.29
N PRO A 26 13.26 9.34 40.59
CA PRO A 26 12.93 8.15 41.36
C PRO A 26 11.54 8.31 42.00
N GLY A 27 10.67 7.32 41.78
CA GLY A 27 9.34 7.23 42.40
C GLY A 27 9.19 5.94 43.20
N SER A 28 9.30 6.06 44.52
CA SER A 28 9.20 5.03 45.54
C SER A 28 7.77 4.70 45.95
N GLY A 29 7.51 3.42 46.29
CA GLY A 29 6.76 3.04 47.49
C GLY A 29 5.31 2.57 47.31
N GLY A 30 5.00 1.39 47.86
CA GLY A 30 3.63 0.95 48.12
C GLY A 30 3.50 -0.57 48.32
N ALA A 31 3.71 -1.03 49.56
CA ALA A 31 3.45 -2.40 50.00
C ALA A 31 2.00 -2.58 50.50
N GLY A 32 1.47 -3.80 50.38
CA GLY A 32 0.25 -4.30 51.04
C GLY A 32 -0.67 -5.01 50.06
N GLY A 33 -1.18 -6.22 50.27
CA GLY A 33 -1.12 -7.11 51.41
C GLY A 33 -1.57 -8.52 51.01
N ALA A 34 -1.20 -9.48 51.83
CA ALA A 34 -1.60 -10.88 51.72
C ALA A 34 -3.09 -11.09 52.09
N GLY A 35 -3.73 -12.02 51.39
CA GLY A 35 -5.03 -12.61 51.76
C GLY A 35 -5.18 -13.93 51.03
N GLY A 36 -5.00 -15.04 51.74
CA GLY A 36 -5.05 -16.39 51.18
C GLY A 36 -6.40 -17.10 51.29
N ALA A 37 -6.49 -18.24 50.63
CA ALA A 37 -7.26 -19.46 50.96
C ALA A 37 -7.10 -20.44 49.77
N THR A 38 -6.34 -21.54 49.88
CA THR A 38 -6.83 -22.92 50.16
C THR A 38 -7.95 -23.38 49.22
N SER A 39 -8.01 -24.54 48.60
CA SER A 39 -7.19 -25.77 48.52
C SER A 39 -8.08 -26.76 47.76
N SER A 40 -7.57 -27.53 46.79
CA SER A 40 -8.04 -28.91 46.56
C SER A 40 -6.99 -29.68 45.75
N THR A 41 -6.34 -30.60 46.45
CA THR A 41 -5.56 -31.71 45.92
C THR A 41 -6.48 -32.77 45.29
N SER A 42 -6.01 -33.40 44.22
CA SER A 42 -6.32 -34.79 43.91
C SER A 42 -5.15 -35.43 43.17
N ASP A 43 -4.37 -36.20 43.91
CA ASP A 43 -3.36 -37.13 43.42
C ASP A 43 -4.00 -38.30 42.64
N GLY A 44 -3.31 -38.81 41.62
CA GLY A 44 -3.77 -39.95 40.84
C GLY A 44 -2.74 -40.55 39.89
N ALA A 45 -1.72 -41.21 40.46
CA ALA A 45 -1.01 -42.42 39.99
C ALA A 45 -0.48 -42.57 38.53
N GLY A 46 0.86 -42.54 38.43
CA GLY A 46 1.75 -43.62 37.96
C GLY A 46 1.45 -44.46 36.70
N GLY A 47 2.38 -44.43 35.75
CA GLY A 47 2.55 -45.49 34.73
C GLY A 47 3.52 -45.09 33.62
N ALA A 48 4.79 -45.50 33.73
CA ALA A 48 5.78 -45.37 32.66
C ALA A 48 6.05 -46.74 32.02
N THR A 49 5.95 -46.83 30.69
CA THR A 49 6.87 -47.59 29.80
C THR A 49 6.68 -47.16 28.33
N SER A 50 7.68 -46.42 27.79
CA SER A 50 8.34 -46.53 26.46
C SER A 50 7.49 -46.85 25.20
N SER A 51 7.50 -46.08 24.09
CA SER A 51 8.69 -45.75 23.26
C SER A 51 8.40 -44.71 22.15
N THR A 52 9.36 -43.79 21.95
CA THR A 52 9.84 -43.18 20.67
C THR A 52 8.89 -42.43 19.70
N SER A 53 8.91 -41.10 19.73
CA SER A 53 9.62 -40.25 18.74
C SER A 53 9.65 -38.78 19.21
N GLY A 54 10.73 -38.06 18.90
CA GLY A 54 11.14 -36.83 19.58
C GLY A 54 10.41 -35.53 19.22
N GLY A 55 10.53 -34.56 20.12
CA GLY A 55 10.06 -33.19 19.99
C GLY A 55 9.77 -32.65 21.39
N GLY A 56 10.71 -31.90 21.98
CA GLY A 56 10.53 -31.31 23.31
C GLY A 56 9.34 -30.37 23.31
N GLY A 57 8.45 -30.51 24.30
CA GLY A 57 7.42 -29.52 24.58
C GLY A 57 8.09 -28.25 25.09
N GLU A 58 8.53 -27.40 24.17
CA GLU A 58 8.92 -26.04 24.46
C GLU A 58 7.63 -25.29 24.82
N ALA A 59 7.68 -24.52 25.91
CA ALA A 59 6.56 -23.66 26.26
C ALA A 59 6.24 -22.72 25.07
N PRO A 60 4.97 -22.36 24.85
CA PRO A 60 4.60 -21.46 23.77
C PRO A 60 5.46 -20.20 23.79
N VAL A 61 6.14 -19.92 22.67
CA VAL A 61 7.05 -18.79 22.56
C VAL A 61 6.22 -17.55 22.33
N ALA A 62 6.19 -16.66 23.32
CA ALA A 62 5.51 -15.37 23.20
C ALA A 62 6.23 -14.48 22.16
N CYS A 63 5.45 -13.76 21.37
CA CYS A 63 5.96 -12.87 20.33
C CYS A 63 5.17 -11.56 20.24
N GLY A 64 5.81 -10.54 19.66
CA GLY A 64 5.18 -9.22 19.45
C GLY A 64 4.99 -8.39 20.72
N ALA A 65 4.25 -7.28 20.57
CA ALA A 65 3.94 -6.30 21.62
C ALA A 65 5.16 -5.86 22.46
N ARG A 66 4.90 -5.42 23.70
CA ARG A 66 5.93 -5.09 24.70
C ARG A 66 6.74 -6.30 25.19
N SER A 67 6.31 -7.53 24.89
CA SER A 67 7.08 -8.74 25.23
C SER A 67 8.42 -8.70 24.49
N GLY A 68 8.41 -8.17 23.26
CA GLY A 68 9.52 -8.35 22.35
C GLY A 68 9.71 -9.83 22.00
N GLY A 69 10.38 -10.08 20.88
CA GLY A 69 10.56 -11.43 20.37
C GLY A 69 10.00 -11.57 18.96
N THR A 70 10.81 -12.20 18.13
CA THR A 70 10.45 -12.61 16.77
C THR A 70 10.41 -14.13 16.76
N CYS A 71 9.37 -14.70 16.15
CA CYS A 71 9.32 -16.13 15.89
C CYS A 71 10.44 -16.56 14.94
N SER A 72 10.69 -17.86 14.86
CA SER A 72 11.65 -18.38 13.90
C SER A 72 11.19 -18.14 12.45
N ALA A 73 12.09 -18.39 11.49
CA ALA A 73 11.75 -18.25 10.07
C ALA A 73 10.68 -19.24 9.58
N GLU A 74 10.42 -20.31 10.34
CA GLU A 74 9.45 -21.36 10.04
C GLU A 74 8.13 -21.16 10.80
N GLU A 75 8.01 -20.04 11.53
CA GLU A 75 6.86 -19.70 12.35
C GLU A 75 6.31 -18.30 12.00
N PHE A 76 5.10 -18.04 12.43
CA PHE A 76 4.46 -16.73 12.43
C PHE A 76 3.98 -16.39 13.84
N CYS A 77 3.79 -15.10 14.11
CA CYS A 77 3.26 -14.66 15.40
C CYS A 77 1.74 -14.60 15.32
N ASP A 78 1.06 -15.57 15.93
CA ASP A 78 -0.40 -15.70 15.98
C ASP A 78 -0.94 -14.84 17.11
N PHE A 79 -1.68 -13.77 16.76
CA PHE A 79 -2.28 -12.88 17.74
C PHE A 79 -3.73 -13.28 18.00
N PRO A 80 -4.16 -13.33 19.27
CA PRO A 80 -5.56 -13.60 19.56
C PRO A 80 -6.45 -12.53 18.91
N ASP A 81 -7.58 -13.00 18.38
CA ASP A 81 -8.60 -12.21 17.68
C ASP A 81 -8.06 -11.42 16.47
N ASP A 82 -7.03 -11.93 15.78
CA ASP A 82 -6.43 -11.31 14.59
C ASP A 82 -6.04 -9.84 14.84
N SER A 83 -5.60 -9.58 16.07
CA SER A 83 -5.42 -8.23 16.61
C SER A 83 -4.12 -7.57 16.19
N CYS A 84 -3.21 -8.31 15.55
CA CYS A 84 -1.91 -7.81 15.06
C CYS A 84 -1.06 -7.09 16.13
N GLY A 85 -1.19 -7.51 17.39
CA GLY A 85 -0.50 -6.89 18.51
C GLY A 85 -1.01 -5.50 18.90
N THR A 86 -2.18 -5.08 18.39
CA THR A 86 -2.83 -3.85 18.85
C THR A 86 -3.10 -3.90 20.35
N PHE A 87 -3.04 -2.73 21.02
CA PHE A 87 -3.18 -2.63 22.48
C PHE A 87 -2.20 -3.50 23.29
N ASP A 88 -0.98 -3.70 22.78
CA ASP A 88 0.07 -4.52 23.41
C ASP A 88 -0.34 -6.00 23.58
N THR A 89 -1.19 -6.50 22.68
CA THR A 89 -1.60 -7.91 22.69
C THR A 89 -0.42 -8.81 22.36
N ILE A 90 -0.10 -9.75 23.25
CA ILE A 90 0.98 -10.71 23.07
C ILE A 90 0.45 -11.87 22.23
N GLY A 91 1.19 -12.21 21.18
CA GLY A 91 0.93 -13.38 20.36
C GLY A 91 1.75 -14.60 20.78
N GLU A 92 1.49 -15.72 20.12
CA GLU A 92 2.19 -16.98 20.29
C GLU A 92 2.82 -17.40 18.95
N CYS A 93 4.06 -17.90 18.98
CA CYS A 93 4.68 -18.42 17.77
C CYS A 93 4.01 -19.74 17.36
N SER A 94 3.41 -19.73 16.19
CA SER A 94 2.75 -20.86 15.56
C SER A 94 3.51 -21.28 14.31
N ALA A 95 3.58 -22.59 14.05
CA ALA A 95 4.24 -23.12 12.85
C ALA A 95 3.53 -22.64 11.58
N ARG A 96 4.31 -22.30 10.55
CA ARG A 96 3.77 -21.93 9.24
C ARG A 96 3.15 -23.16 8.57
N PRO A 97 1.96 -23.05 7.97
CA PRO A 97 1.40 -24.13 7.18
C PRO A 97 2.22 -24.37 5.91
N GLU A 98 2.56 -25.64 5.63
CA GLU A 98 3.29 -26.03 4.41
C GLU A 98 2.38 -26.18 3.19
N VAL A 99 1.10 -26.49 3.41
CA VAL A 99 0.12 -26.75 2.36
C VAL A 99 -1.14 -25.95 2.63
N CYS A 100 -1.52 -25.12 1.67
CA CYS A 100 -2.72 -24.29 1.75
C CYS A 100 -3.76 -24.69 0.71
N PRO A 101 -5.06 -24.57 1.07
CA PRO A 101 -6.11 -24.73 0.09
C PRO A 101 -6.09 -23.57 -0.94
N THR A 102 -6.66 -23.83 -2.11
CA THR A 102 -6.59 -22.94 -3.28
C THR A 102 -7.72 -21.90 -3.33
N ASP A 103 -8.58 -21.86 -2.32
CA ASP A 103 -9.62 -20.83 -2.20
C ASP A 103 -8.99 -19.46 -2.02
N CYS A 104 -9.52 -18.44 -2.69
CA CYS A 104 -8.96 -17.10 -2.64
C CYS A 104 -10.05 -16.06 -2.30
N PRO A 105 -10.68 -16.14 -1.10
CA PRO A 105 -11.66 -15.15 -0.65
C PRO A 105 -11.07 -13.74 -0.43
N GLY A 106 -9.75 -13.63 -0.24
CA GLY A 106 -9.06 -12.38 0.06
C GLY A 106 -9.11 -12.04 1.55
N VAL A 107 -7.95 -11.99 2.19
CA VAL A 107 -7.80 -11.62 3.60
C VAL A 107 -6.68 -10.61 3.76
N CYS A 108 -6.73 -9.85 4.85
CA CYS A 108 -5.67 -8.91 5.16
C CYS A 108 -4.65 -9.48 6.12
N GLY A 109 -3.37 -9.28 5.84
CA GLY A 109 -2.29 -9.54 6.78
C GLY A 109 -2.06 -8.36 7.72
N CYS A 110 -1.48 -8.63 8.89
CA CYS A 110 -1.00 -7.62 9.84
C CYS A 110 0.08 -6.70 9.24
N ASP A 111 0.72 -7.09 8.14
CA ASP A 111 1.67 -6.29 7.37
C ASP A 111 0.99 -5.34 6.36
N GLY A 112 -0.34 -5.34 6.31
CA GLY A 112 -1.13 -4.54 5.39
C GLY A 112 -1.16 -5.08 3.96
N GLN A 113 -0.72 -6.31 3.71
CA GLN A 113 -0.81 -6.96 2.40
C GLN A 113 -2.07 -7.82 2.26
N LEU A 114 -2.57 -7.95 1.03
CA LEU A 114 -3.67 -8.85 0.70
C LEU A 114 -3.13 -10.25 0.41
N TYR A 115 -3.66 -11.25 1.10
CA TYR A 115 -3.40 -12.66 0.85
C TYR A 115 -4.65 -13.35 0.32
N CYS A 116 -4.48 -14.44 -0.44
CA CYS A 116 -5.63 -15.18 -0.98
C CYS A 116 -6.54 -15.73 0.12
N ASN A 117 -5.96 -16.27 1.18
CA ASN A 117 -6.64 -16.80 2.35
C ASN A 117 -5.71 -16.73 3.57
N ALA A 118 -6.22 -17.03 4.76
CA ALA A 118 -5.45 -16.98 6.00
C ALA A 118 -4.24 -17.93 5.99
N CYS A 119 -4.40 -19.12 5.41
CA CYS A 119 -3.30 -20.06 5.29
C CYS A 119 -2.14 -19.48 4.46
N ALA A 120 -2.42 -18.80 3.36
CA ALA A 120 -1.40 -18.18 2.53
C ALA A 120 -0.66 -17.05 3.27
N ALA A 121 -1.36 -16.27 4.10
CA ALA A 121 -0.75 -15.26 4.97
C ALA A 121 0.18 -15.92 6.00
N GLN A 122 -0.33 -16.92 6.72
CA GLN A 122 0.40 -17.65 7.75
C GLN A 122 1.62 -18.36 7.17
N GLY A 123 1.51 -18.96 5.98
CA GLY A 123 2.62 -19.56 5.25
C GLY A 123 3.72 -18.56 4.89
N ALA A 124 3.35 -17.29 4.65
CA ALA A 124 4.30 -16.20 4.46
C ALA A 124 4.90 -15.68 5.78
N GLY A 125 4.41 -16.13 6.94
CA GLY A 125 4.87 -15.66 8.24
C GLY A 125 4.05 -14.54 8.84
N VAL A 126 2.88 -14.27 8.29
CA VAL A 126 2.07 -13.10 8.61
C VAL A 126 0.72 -13.56 9.14
N ASP A 127 0.35 -13.06 10.30
CA ASP A 127 -0.99 -13.28 10.82
C ASP A 127 -2.02 -12.41 10.10
N VAL A 128 -3.29 -12.81 10.13
CA VAL A 128 -4.37 -12.05 9.50
C VAL A 128 -4.87 -10.93 10.41
N SER A 129 -5.62 -10.01 9.83
CA SER A 129 -6.22 -8.90 10.55
C SER A 129 -7.66 -8.67 10.13
N GLU A 130 -8.57 -8.65 11.11
CA GLU A 130 -9.94 -8.17 10.89
C GLU A 130 -10.05 -6.64 10.98
N SER A 131 -9.13 -6.00 11.68
CA SER A 131 -9.14 -4.55 11.92
C SER A 131 -8.34 -3.75 10.89
N THR A 132 -7.41 -4.40 10.19
CA THR A 132 -6.61 -3.76 9.14
C THR A 132 -7.33 -3.88 7.80
N SER A 133 -7.67 -2.75 7.20
CA SER A 133 -8.06 -2.73 5.79
C SER A 133 -6.80 -2.67 4.93
N CYS A 134 -6.49 -3.74 4.22
CA CYS A 134 -5.65 -3.64 3.04
C CYS A 134 -6.58 -3.26 1.89
N MET A 135 -6.36 -2.06 1.35
CA MET A 135 -6.60 -1.93 -0.08
C MET A 135 -5.70 -2.98 -0.71
N LYS A 136 -6.21 -3.87 -1.58
CA LYS A 136 -5.34 -4.45 -2.60
C LYS A 136 -4.74 -3.22 -3.28
N PRO A 137 -3.45 -2.88 -3.14
CA PRO A 137 -2.82 -2.08 -4.15
C PRO A 137 -2.82 -3.08 -5.31
N VAL A 138 -3.87 -3.01 -6.14
CA VAL A 138 -3.69 -3.47 -7.50
C VAL A 138 -2.37 -2.82 -7.91
N ALA A 139 -1.39 -3.63 -8.33
CA ALA A 139 -0.19 -3.12 -8.97
C ALA A 139 -0.62 -2.53 -10.32
N VAL A 140 -1.44 -1.49 -10.24
CA VAL A 140 -1.84 -0.66 -11.34
C VAL A 140 -0.80 0.42 -11.36
N ASP A 141 0.13 0.27 -12.30
CA ASP A 141 1.03 1.34 -12.64
C ASP A 141 0.15 2.43 -13.25
N TYR A 142 -0.17 3.42 -12.42
CA TYR A 142 -0.71 4.67 -12.90
C TYR A 142 0.46 5.49 -13.42
N ALA A 143 0.27 6.05 -14.60
CA ALA A 143 1.13 7.08 -15.13
C ALA A 143 0.26 8.20 -15.66
N ALA A 144 0.82 9.40 -15.75
CA ALA A 144 0.21 10.47 -16.50
C ALA A 144 1.24 11.13 -17.40
N SER A 145 0.78 11.69 -18.51
CA SER A 145 1.62 12.48 -19.42
C SER A 145 0.89 13.75 -19.80
N TYR A 146 1.63 14.86 -19.85
CA TYR A 146 1.14 16.13 -20.37
C TYR A 146 1.84 16.47 -21.70
N TRP A 147 1.05 16.87 -22.70
CA TRP A 147 1.55 17.28 -24.01
C TRP A 147 1.00 18.67 -24.35
N PRO A 148 1.86 19.70 -24.44
CA PRO A 148 1.44 21.01 -24.93
C PRO A 148 1.24 20.96 -26.45
N GLY A 149 0.20 21.64 -26.94
CA GLY A 149 -0.13 21.66 -28.37
C GLY A 149 -1.33 22.55 -28.66
N GLY A 150 -1.77 22.61 -29.93
CA GLY A 150 -2.95 23.42 -30.31
C GLY A 150 -4.19 23.19 -29.42
N LEU A 151 -4.32 21.97 -28.88
CA LEU A 151 -5.00 21.69 -27.62
C LEU A 151 -3.96 21.11 -26.65
N ASP A 152 -4.06 21.47 -25.38
CA ASP A 152 -3.32 20.86 -24.29
C ASP A 152 -3.92 19.49 -23.98
N HIS A 153 -3.07 18.49 -23.74
CA HIS A 153 -3.50 17.11 -23.49
C HIS A 153 -2.92 16.59 -22.18
N ILE A 154 -3.79 16.01 -21.34
CA ILE A 154 -3.44 15.17 -20.19
C ILE A 154 -3.95 13.78 -20.48
N ILE A 155 -3.06 12.79 -20.40
CA ILE A 155 -3.43 11.38 -20.57
C ILE A 155 -3.10 10.68 -19.27
N VAL A 156 -4.09 10.02 -18.67
CA VAL A 156 -3.91 9.15 -17.51
C VAL A 156 -3.97 7.70 -17.96
N TYR A 157 -2.97 6.93 -17.61
CA TYR A 157 -2.82 5.52 -17.92
C TYR A 157 -3.09 4.69 -16.66
N LYS A 158 -3.82 3.59 -16.80
CA LYS A 158 -3.97 2.54 -15.79
C LYS A 158 -3.62 1.20 -16.42
N ALA A 159 -2.39 0.73 -16.18
CA ALA A 159 -1.99 -0.61 -16.58
C ALA A 159 -2.57 -1.63 -15.59
N ASP A 160 -3.02 -2.78 -16.07
CA ASP A 160 -3.37 -3.95 -15.28
C ASP A 160 -2.56 -5.13 -15.83
N PRO A 161 -1.36 -5.39 -15.30
CA PRO A 161 -0.48 -6.45 -15.79
C PRO A 161 -1.07 -7.85 -15.61
N GLU A 162 -1.85 -8.07 -14.54
CA GLU A 162 -2.49 -9.36 -14.25
C GLU A 162 -3.54 -9.70 -15.32
N ALA A 163 -4.38 -8.73 -15.69
CA ALA A 163 -5.40 -8.92 -16.73
C ALA A 163 -4.87 -8.65 -18.16
N ASN A 164 -3.61 -8.24 -18.30
CA ASN A 164 -3.00 -7.70 -19.52
C ASN A 164 -3.90 -6.64 -20.17
N ARG A 165 -4.33 -5.63 -19.42
CA ARG A 165 -5.21 -4.56 -19.92
C ARG A 165 -4.61 -3.19 -19.67
N CYS A 166 -4.96 -2.24 -20.54
CA CYS A 166 -4.63 -0.84 -20.36
C CYS A 166 -5.89 0.00 -20.47
N VAL A 167 -6.08 0.98 -19.59
CA VAL A 167 -7.10 2.02 -19.74
C VAL A 167 -6.43 3.38 -19.83
N MET A 168 -6.80 4.17 -20.83
CA MET A 168 -6.28 5.50 -21.10
C MET A 168 -7.41 6.51 -21.06
N LEU A 169 -7.34 7.48 -20.16
CA LEU A 169 -8.25 8.62 -20.07
C LEU A 169 -7.57 9.85 -20.65
N PHE A 170 -8.20 10.45 -21.64
CA PHE A 170 -7.72 11.65 -22.33
C PHE A 170 -8.55 12.85 -21.88
N ALA A 171 -7.89 13.83 -21.29
CA ALA A 171 -8.44 15.14 -20.98
C ALA A 171 -7.75 16.20 -21.84
N ASP A 172 -8.54 17.06 -22.46
CA ASP A 172 -8.04 18.09 -23.36
C ASP A 172 -8.44 19.48 -22.84
N ALA A 173 -7.67 20.50 -23.21
CA ALA A 173 -7.98 21.90 -22.96
C ALA A 173 -7.56 22.81 -24.13
N PRO A 174 -8.34 23.85 -24.47
CA PRO A 174 -9.70 24.09 -24.00
C PRO A 174 -10.71 23.11 -24.63
N VAL A 175 -11.71 22.68 -23.85
CA VAL A 175 -12.89 22.01 -24.42
C VAL A 175 -14.10 22.95 -24.39
N GLU A 176 -14.86 22.96 -25.47
CA GLU A 176 -16.14 23.66 -25.54
C GLU A 176 -17.26 22.74 -25.03
N GLY A 177 -17.31 22.56 -23.71
CA GLY A 177 -18.34 21.75 -23.03
C GLY A 177 -17.97 20.28 -22.81
N ALA A 178 -18.79 19.59 -22.02
CA ALA A 178 -18.61 18.18 -21.71
C ALA A 178 -19.06 17.29 -22.88
N ARG A 179 -18.26 16.27 -23.22
CA ARG A 179 -18.67 15.24 -24.17
C ARG A 179 -19.88 14.49 -23.62
N GLU A 180 -20.86 14.20 -24.47
CA GLU A 180 -22.05 13.43 -24.07
C GLU A 180 -21.65 12.08 -23.46
N GLY A 181 -22.18 11.77 -22.27
CA GLY A 181 -21.85 10.58 -21.49
C GLY A 181 -20.64 10.71 -20.56
N PHE A 182 -19.84 11.78 -20.68
CA PHE A 182 -18.63 12.01 -19.87
C PHE A 182 -18.87 13.15 -18.87
N ASN A 183 -19.40 12.79 -17.69
CA ASN A 183 -19.66 13.69 -16.57
C ASN A 183 -18.54 13.61 -15.53
N VAL A 184 -17.32 13.95 -15.94
CA VAL A 184 -16.16 14.02 -15.04
C VAL A 184 -15.89 15.48 -14.71
N ALA A 185 -15.77 15.83 -13.43
CA ALA A 185 -15.42 17.17 -13.01
C ALA A 185 -13.89 17.37 -13.08
N LEU A 186 -13.47 18.42 -13.80
CA LEU A 186 -12.10 18.85 -13.98
C LEU A 186 -12.01 20.38 -13.78
N PRO A 187 -10.85 20.93 -13.40
CA PRO A 187 -10.59 22.36 -13.48
C PRO A 187 -10.84 22.92 -14.89
N THR A 188 -11.53 24.06 -15.00
CA THR A 188 -11.70 24.73 -16.30
C THR A 188 -10.34 25.23 -16.82
N PRO A 189 -10.05 25.16 -18.15
CA PRO A 189 -10.94 24.84 -19.26
C PRO A 189 -10.86 23.36 -19.73
N TRP A 190 -10.51 22.43 -18.84
CA TRP A 190 -10.29 21.03 -19.20
C TRP A 190 -11.58 20.21 -19.23
N GLY A 191 -11.58 19.15 -20.03
CA GLY A 191 -12.59 18.10 -19.96
C GLY A 191 -12.16 16.82 -20.63
N VAL A 192 -12.80 15.71 -20.23
CA VAL A 192 -12.49 14.38 -20.79
C VAL A 192 -12.99 14.30 -22.22
N SER A 193 -12.06 14.13 -23.16
CA SER A 193 -12.37 14.01 -24.57
C SER A 193 -12.66 12.58 -24.97
N ARG A 194 -11.96 11.58 -24.40
CA ARG A 194 -12.25 10.15 -24.59
C ARG A 194 -11.63 9.29 -23.50
N VAL A 195 -12.12 8.06 -23.38
CA VAL A 195 -11.48 7.00 -22.60
C VAL A 195 -11.46 5.73 -23.44
N GLU A 196 -10.31 5.06 -23.46
CA GLU A 196 -10.05 3.87 -24.27
C GLU A 196 -9.56 2.74 -23.38
N ARG A 197 -9.92 1.50 -23.72
CA ARG A 197 -9.39 0.28 -23.12
C ARG A 197 -8.74 -0.58 -24.18
N THR A 198 -7.57 -1.13 -23.89
CA THR A 198 -6.90 -2.10 -24.74
C THR A 198 -6.69 -3.43 -24.00
N ASP A 199 -6.51 -4.50 -24.76
CA ASP A 199 -6.17 -5.84 -24.29
C ASP A 199 -4.65 -6.07 -24.15
N ARG A 200 -3.89 -4.99 -23.95
CA ARG A 200 -2.45 -5.04 -23.76
C ARG A 200 -1.99 -4.03 -22.72
N ALA A 201 -1.56 -4.50 -21.56
CA ALA A 201 -1.07 -3.63 -20.48
C ALA A 201 0.11 -2.74 -20.90
N ALA A 202 0.96 -3.24 -21.80
CA ALA A 202 2.10 -2.48 -22.33
C ALA A 202 1.69 -1.24 -23.17
N ASP A 203 0.43 -1.13 -23.61
CA ASP A 203 -0.04 0.09 -24.29
C ASP A 203 -0.13 1.29 -23.33
N CYS A 204 -0.11 1.06 -22.01
CA CYS A 204 -0.11 2.11 -20.98
C CYS A 204 1.27 2.75 -20.75
N THR A 205 2.18 2.66 -21.73
CA THR A 205 3.51 3.28 -21.66
C THR A 205 3.41 4.74 -22.10
N PRO A 206 3.68 5.73 -21.22
CA PRO A 206 3.72 7.13 -21.59
C PRO A 206 4.60 7.40 -22.81
N GLY A 207 4.17 8.31 -23.69
CA GLY A 207 4.88 8.60 -24.95
C GLY A 207 4.52 7.68 -26.12
N THR A 208 3.79 6.58 -25.88
CA THR A 208 3.27 5.74 -26.97
C THR A 208 1.94 6.30 -27.45
N LEU A 209 1.97 7.06 -28.54
CA LEU A 209 0.78 7.76 -29.08
C LEU A 209 -0.25 6.83 -29.75
N SER A 210 0.05 5.55 -29.91
CA SER A 210 -0.82 4.61 -30.62
C SER A 210 -0.82 3.25 -29.92
N PRO A 211 -1.95 2.86 -29.30
CA PRO A 211 -2.08 1.52 -28.76
C PRO A 211 -1.99 0.48 -29.87
N THR A 212 -1.37 -0.65 -29.56
CA THR A 212 -1.22 -1.77 -30.50
C THR A 212 -2.23 -2.89 -30.25
N GLY A 213 -2.78 -2.95 -29.02
CA GLY A 213 -3.85 -3.87 -28.67
C GLY A 213 -5.17 -3.52 -29.34
N LYS A 214 -6.14 -4.43 -29.19
CA LYS A 214 -7.52 -4.20 -29.60
C LYS A 214 -8.15 -3.14 -28.70
N THR A 215 -8.47 -2.00 -29.28
CA THR A 215 -9.06 -0.86 -28.56
C THR A 215 -10.59 -0.90 -28.53
N VAL A 216 -11.15 -0.59 -27.36
CA VAL A 216 -12.58 -0.33 -27.15
C VAL A 216 -12.76 1.05 -26.54
N ASN A 217 -13.67 1.83 -27.10
CA ASN A 217 -14.02 3.15 -26.57
C ASN A 217 -15.05 3.03 -25.44
N ALA A 218 -14.86 3.83 -24.39
CA ALA A 218 -15.86 4.01 -23.35
C ALA A 218 -17.12 4.70 -23.91
N THR A 219 -18.27 4.34 -23.37
CA THR A 219 -19.57 4.98 -23.65
C THR A 219 -19.89 6.10 -22.66
N GLY A 220 -19.19 6.15 -21.53
CA GLY A 220 -19.30 7.24 -20.58
C GLY A 220 -18.28 7.16 -19.46
N ALA A 221 -18.20 8.24 -18.69
CA ALA A 221 -17.39 8.30 -17.48
C ALA A 221 -18.01 9.28 -16.49
N THR A 222 -17.90 8.99 -15.20
CA THR A 222 -18.38 9.85 -14.12
C THR A 222 -17.37 9.94 -12.99
N GLY A 223 -17.25 11.10 -12.35
CA GLY A 223 -16.39 11.26 -11.18
C GLY A 223 -15.58 12.56 -11.21
N VAL A 224 -14.37 12.51 -10.67
CA VAL A 224 -13.49 13.67 -10.51
C VAL A 224 -12.06 13.36 -10.96
N LEU A 225 -11.46 14.30 -11.66
CA LEU A 225 -10.02 14.35 -11.96
C LEU A 225 -9.53 15.73 -11.55
N THR A 226 -8.64 15.77 -10.56
CA THR A 226 -8.24 16.98 -9.85
C THR A 226 -6.72 17.10 -9.85
N TRP A 227 -6.23 18.34 -9.87
CA TRP A 227 -4.84 18.66 -9.63
C TRP A 227 -4.76 20.05 -9.03
N GLU A 228 -3.70 20.27 -8.25
CA GLU A 228 -3.33 21.60 -7.78
C GLU A 228 -2.31 22.18 -8.74
N ILE A 229 -2.48 23.46 -9.08
CA ILE A 229 -1.49 24.22 -9.83
C ILE A 229 -0.68 25.00 -8.78
N GLU A 230 0.59 24.65 -8.61
CA GLU A 230 1.46 25.45 -7.73
C GLU A 230 1.61 26.87 -8.28
N THR A 231 1.76 27.86 -7.40
CA THR A 231 1.74 29.30 -7.73
C THR A 231 2.80 29.75 -8.75
N ALA A 232 3.76 28.88 -9.10
CA ALA A 232 4.78 29.08 -10.12
C ALA A 232 4.73 28.07 -11.28
N ALA A 233 3.88 27.05 -11.22
CA ALA A 233 3.74 26.03 -12.26
C ALA A 233 2.60 26.42 -13.22
N THR A 234 2.81 26.26 -14.52
CA THR A 234 1.71 26.34 -15.51
C THR A 234 1.05 24.98 -15.73
N LEU A 235 1.62 23.91 -15.16
CA LEU A 235 1.30 22.51 -15.44
C LEU A 235 1.11 21.71 -14.16
N PRO A 236 0.18 20.73 -14.12
CA PRO A 236 0.03 19.87 -12.96
C PRO A 236 1.26 19.00 -12.73
N CYS A 237 1.67 18.89 -11.47
CA CYS A 237 2.77 18.03 -11.04
C CYS A 237 2.30 16.61 -10.73
N SER A 238 1.14 16.54 -10.09
CA SER A 238 0.47 15.30 -9.75
C SER A 238 -1.02 15.42 -9.98
N LEU A 239 -1.67 14.28 -10.22
CA LEU A 239 -3.11 14.18 -10.40
C LEU A 239 -3.72 13.31 -9.30
N GLY A 240 -4.89 13.72 -8.81
CA GLY A 240 -5.81 12.88 -8.07
C GLY A 240 -6.98 12.50 -8.96
N LEU A 241 -7.39 11.23 -8.93
CA LEU A 241 -8.54 10.76 -9.71
C LEU A 241 -9.40 9.77 -8.95
N ASN A 242 -10.71 9.90 -9.15
CA ASN A 242 -11.72 8.94 -8.76
C ASN A 242 -12.82 8.97 -9.84
N VAL A 243 -12.59 8.22 -10.90
CA VAL A 243 -13.42 8.18 -12.10
C VAL A 243 -13.92 6.75 -12.33
N THR A 244 -15.21 6.60 -12.54
CA THR A 244 -15.83 5.35 -12.99
C THR A 244 -16.08 5.45 -14.49
N VAL A 245 -15.54 4.51 -15.25
CA VAL A 245 -15.63 4.46 -16.72
C VAL A 245 -16.55 3.32 -17.13
N THR A 246 -17.45 3.58 -18.08
CA THR A 246 -18.39 2.60 -18.63
C THR A 246 -17.98 2.21 -20.04
N PHE A 247 -17.90 0.91 -20.30
CA PHE A 247 -17.59 0.30 -21.59
C PHE A 247 -18.80 -0.48 -22.13
N PRO A 248 -18.89 -0.68 -23.46
CA PRO A 248 -19.98 -1.44 -24.07
C PRO A 248 -19.85 -2.97 -23.89
N ASP A 249 -18.70 -3.45 -23.45
CA ASP A 249 -18.33 -4.86 -23.33
C ASP A 249 -17.64 -5.16 -21.98
N GLU A 250 -17.59 -6.44 -21.61
CA GLU A 250 -17.04 -6.88 -20.33
C GLU A 250 -15.51 -6.66 -20.22
N PRO A 251 -15.00 -6.09 -19.11
CA PRO A 251 -15.76 -5.61 -17.96
C PRO A 251 -16.51 -4.31 -18.28
N ALA A 252 -17.82 -4.29 -18.04
CA ALA A 252 -18.66 -3.14 -18.41
C ALA A 252 -18.28 -1.85 -17.66
N THR A 253 -17.65 -1.99 -16.48
CA THR A 253 -17.24 -0.86 -15.65
C THR A 253 -15.80 -1.01 -15.20
N VAL A 254 -15.02 0.07 -15.26
CA VAL A 254 -13.66 0.14 -14.72
C VAL A 254 -13.54 1.37 -13.83
N VAL A 255 -12.98 1.21 -12.64
CA VAL A 255 -12.68 2.32 -11.72
C VAL A 255 -11.23 2.74 -11.86
N LEU A 256 -11.01 4.03 -12.11
CA LEU A 256 -9.73 4.71 -12.08
C LEU A 256 -9.65 5.49 -10.76
N ARG A 257 -8.86 5.00 -9.82
CA ARG A 257 -8.68 5.62 -8.51
C ARG A 257 -7.21 5.61 -8.11
N ALA A 258 -6.63 6.80 -7.97
CA ALA A 258 -5.31 7.01 -7.41
C ALA A 258 -5.19 8.44 -6.88
N THR A 259 -4.26 8.62 -5.96
CA THR A 259 -3.78 9.93 -5.51
C THR A 259 -2.32 10.06 -5.93
N ASP A 260 -1.86 11.30 -6.13
CA ASP A 260 -0.46 11.61 -6.41
C ASP A 260 0.13 10.92 -7.66
N VAL A 261 -0.66 10.79 -8.73
CA VAL A 261 -0.15 10.27 -10.01
C VAL A 261 0.79 11.29 -10.62
N GLU A 262 2.08 10.96 -10.71
CA GLU A 262 3.09 11.82 -11.30
C GLU A 262 2.82 12.07 -12.79
N VAL A 263 2.96 13.33 -13.21
CA VAL A 263 2.76 13.75 -14.60
C VAL A 263 4.10 13.88 -15.31
N GLU A 264 4.38 12.99 -16.26
CA GLU A 264 5.51 13.14 -17.17
C GLU A 264 5.32 14.41 -18.03
N GLY A 265 6.31 15.31 -17.99
CA GLY A 265 6.23 16.62 -18.64
C GLY A 265 5.55 17.70 -17.80
N GLY A 266 5.05 17.37 -16.60
CA GLY A 266 4.55 18.33 -15.60
C GLY A 266 5.66 19.13 -14.91
N CYS A 267 5.29 20.19 -14.18
CA CYS A 267 6.17 21.10 -13.43
C CYS A 267 7.37 21.70 -14.20
N ARG A 268 7.27 21.87 -15.52
CA ARG A 268 8.34 22.47 -16.35
C ARG A 268 8.01 23.88 -16.79
#